data_AF-A0A1H7Z0R4-F1
#
_entry.id   AF-A0A1H7Z0R4-F1
#
_cell.length_a   1.000
_cell.length_b   1.000
_cell.length_c   1.000
_cell.angle_alpha   90.00
_cell.angle_beta   90.00
_cell.angle_gamma   90.00
#
_symmetry.space_group_name_H-M   'P 1'
#
loop_
_entity.id
_entity.type
_entity.pdbx_description
1 polymer ?
#
loop_
_entity_poly.entity_id
_entity_poly.type
_entity_poly.pdbx_seq_one_letter_code
_entity_poly.pdbx_strand_id
1 'polypeptide(L)'
;MRYKITYGVKDWWIAKVLVVLFTFHSSLLTSSAQTVRNVTVSQGQAFTDHISLDDDATDKDIMVKFVFDEAANQLTVSLISYRNIFVFREDTRFKPTIKGRTIRPDLLPYVVTFDPKEKYRFSKLFRSTVPKPRSQYVFHRWIDYEGLQPAPQEYAMVNDYITQTFDIMNKRSSVVVRLRDVLLMDDVSKKPNKKEYEIRFGRDLYMEYHVDIQRNPCFGLDEEIASATTALEGIQKSYNNLHSKFPNGIATNQESLKLFQDLKDLLVKQFPRKDEQSACPDLQKALDDYNAYADSIANMKCVLGGSEGGGGAGGSGVNAKSLLSKARQIDAAVARWLLSSDPIERRDIILQCEGTIKEVNASVKSMGVYSAEQRHALSVFREAEQYFRKNCQK
;
A
#
# COMPACT_ATOMS: atom_id res chain seq x y z
N MET A 1 35.97 24.34 -73.96
CA MET A 1 35.79 22.91 -73.62
C MET A 1 34.96 22.82 -72.35
N ARG A 2 33.70 22.36 -72.45
CA ARG A 2 32.82 22.13 -71.29
C ARG A 2 32.83 20.63 -71.00
N TYR A 3 33.37 20.23 -69.85
CA TYR A 3 33.27 18.85 -69.38
C TYR A 3 31.81 18.57 -69.00
N LYS A 4 31.19 17.64 -69.73
CA LYS A 4 29.88 17.08 -69.42
C LYS A 4 30.12 15.93 -68.45
N ILE A 5 29.87 16.14 -67.15
CA ILE A 5 29.84 15.04 -66.18
C ILE A 5 28.48 14.36 -66.35
N THR A 6 28.49 13.20 -66.99
CA THR A 6 27.35 12.29 -67.05
C THR A 6 27.32 11.49 -65.75
N TYR A 7 26.43 11.86 -64.81
CA TYR A 7 26.08 10.99 -63.70
C TYR A 7 25.28 9.81 -64.26
N GLY A 8 25.84 8.61 -64.10
CA GLY A 8 25.19 7.38 -64.51
C GLY A 8 23.98 7.09 -63.63
N VAL A 9 22.96 6.47 -64.22
CA VAL A 9 21.70 6.07 -63.57
C VAL A 9 21.92 5.23 -62.29
N LYS A 10 23.11 4.61 -62.12
CA LYS A 10 23.53 3.89 -60.91
C LYS A 10 23.68 4.77 -59.66
N ASP A 11 24.15 6.01 -59.80
CA ASP A 11 24.43 6.89 -58.64
C ASP A 11 23.14 7.46 -58.01
N TRP A 12 22.07 7.55 -58.80
CA TRP A 12 20.77 8.04 -58.36
C TRP A 12 20.05 7.08 -57.40
N TRP A 13 20.23 5.77 -57.60
CA TRP A 13 19.69 4.75 -56.69
C TRP A 13 20.45 4.70 -55.37
N ILE A 14 21.77 4.86 -55.39
CA ILE A 14 22.59 4.90 -54.18
C ILE A 14 22.24 6.15 -53.35
N ALA A 15 22.06 7.31 -54.00
CA ALA A 15 21.62 8.53 -53.32
C ALA A 15 20.21 8.40 -52.70
N LYS A 16 19.27 7.74 -53.37
CA LYS A 16 17.93 7.47 -52.82
C LYS A 16 17.98 6.51 -51.63
N VAL A 17 18.78 5.45 -51.71
CA VAL A 17 18.94 4.48 -50.62
C VAL A 17 19.59 5.13 -49.41
N LEU A 18 20.59 6.00 -49.61
CA LEU A 18 21.23 6.77 -48.52
C LEU A 18 20.27 7.79 -47.90
N VAL A 19 19.45 8.50 -48.69
CA VAL A 19 18.43 9.43 -48.15
C VAL A 19 17.37 8.67 -47.36
N VAL A 20 16.91 7.51 -47.85
CA VAL A 20 15.93 6.66 -47.15
C VAL A 20 16.53 6.12 -45.85
N LEU A 21 17.78 5.63 -45.86
CA LEU A 21 18.49 5.17 -44.67
C LEU A 21 18.72 6.30 -43.65
N PHE A 22 19.04 7.51 -44.11
CA PHE A 22 19.22 8.68 -43.25
C PHE A 22 17.88 9.13 -42.64
N THR A 23 16.77 9.10 -43.41
CA THR A 23 15.43 9.35 -42.87
C THR A 23 15.01 8.27 -41.88
N PHE A 24 15.30 6.99 -42.14
CA PHE A 24 14.99 5.88 -41.24
C PHE A 24 15.82 5.94 -39.94
N HIS A 25 17.11 6.27 -40.01
CA HIS A 25 17.95 6.47 -38.82
C HIS A 25 17.53 7.70 -38.01
N SER A 26 17.10 8.79 -38.66
CA SER A 26 16.60 9.97 -37.95
C SER A 26 15.24 9.75 -37.27
N SER A 27 14.39 8.86 -37.81
CA SER A 27 13.12 8.46 -37.17
C SER A 27 13.30 7.44 -36.05
N LEU A 28 14.39 6.66 -36.06
CA LEU A 28 14.73 5.73 -34.96
C LEU A 28 15.42 6.42 -33.78
N LEU A 29 16.01 7.61 -33.99
CA LEU A 29 16.68 8.40 -32.94
C LEU A 29 15.75 9.34 -32.15
N THR A 30 14.44 9.34 -32.43
CA THR A 30 13.46 10.22 -31.75
C THR A 30 12.38 9.48 -30.96
N SER A 31 12.44 8.15 -30.87
CA SER A 31 11.66 7.44 -29.84
C SER A 31 12.39 7.58 -28.50
N SER A 32 12.18 8.71 -27.81
CA SER A 32 12.44 8.76 -26.37
C SER A 32 11.63 7.63 -25.74
N ALA A 33 12.30 6.62 -25.18
CA ALA A 33 11.61 5.53 -24.51
C ALA A 33 10.75 6.11 -23.38
N GLN A 34 9.45 5.80 -23.39
CA GLN A 34 8.55 6.22 -22.32
C GLN A 34 9.00 5.53 -21.04
N THR A 35 9.29 6.31 -19.99
CA THR A 35 9.68 5.72 -18.71
C THR A 35 8.43 5.22 -18.01
N VAL A 36 8.28 3.90 -17.90
CA VAL A 36 7.15 3.27 -17.20
C VAL A 36 7.55 2.92 -15.77
N ARG A 37 6.73 3.29 -14.78
CA ARG A 37 6.92 3.01 -13.36
C ARG A 37 5.68 2.35 -12.78
N ASN A 38 5.86 1.22 -12.11
CA ASN A 38 4.79 0.56 -11.36
C ASN A 38 4.87 1.03 -9.91
N VAL A 39 3.76 1.53 -9.39
CA VAL A 39 3.70 2.12 -8.05
C VAL A 39 2.46 1.65 -7.34
N THR A 40 2.52 1.59 -6.02
CA THR A 40 1.39 1.17 -5.19
C THR A 40 1.04 2.28 -4.21
N VAL A 41 -0.25 2.56 -4.08
CA VAL A 41 -0.80 3.55 -3.14
C VAL A 41 -1.94 2.93 -2.33
N SER A 42 -2.07 3.36 -1.09
CA SER A 42 -3.19 2.98 -0.22
C SER A 42 -3.58 4.17 0.65
N GLN A 43 -4.72 4.08 1.32
CA GLN A 43 -5.14 5.09 2.28
C GLN A 43 -4.05 5.31 3.35
N GLY A 44 -3.59 6.56 3.49
CA GLY A 44 -2.55 6.92 4.45
C GLY A 44 -1.11 6.58 4.02
N GLN A 45 -0.91 5.87 2.91
CA GLN A 45 0.42 5.59 2.35
C GLN A 45 0.54 6.22 0.95
N ALA A 46 1.08 7.44 0.94
CA ALA A 46 1.39 8.14 -0.30
C ALA A 46 2.64 7.54 -0.97
N PHE A 47 2.66 7.57 -2.30
CA PHE A 47 3.86 7.30 -3.07
C PHE A 47 4.53 8.61 -3.48
N THR A 48 5.85 8.68 -3.38
CA THR A 48 6.65 9.84 -3.78
C THR A 48 7.80 9.40 -4.66
N ASP A 49 8.00 10.13 -5.74
CA ASP A 49 9.09 9.93 -6.68
C ASP A 49 9.78 11.25 -6.97
N HIS A 50 11.07 11.19 -7.27
CA HIS A 50 11.86 12.35 -7.61
C HIS A 50 12.33 12.26 -9.06
N ILE A 51 12.09 13.34 -9.80
CA ILE A 51 12.44 13.47 -11.20
C ILE A 51 13.50 14.56 -11.32
N SER A 52 14.66 14.18 -11.87
CA SER A 52 15.65 15.14 -12.35
C SER A 52 15.21 15.68 -13.69
N LEU A 53 15.26 17.01 -13.86
CA LEU A 53 14.89 17.63 -15.12
C LEU A 53 15.99 17.60 -16.16
N ASP A 54 17.25 17.50 -15.75
CA ASP A 54 18.39 17.22 -16.62
C ASP A 54 18.91 15.79 -16.39
N ASP A 55 19.31 15.11 -17.46
CA ASP A 55 19.79 13.71 -17.39
C ASP A 55 21.10 13.57 -16.60
N ASP A 56 21.87 14.66 -16.52
CA ASP A 56 23.13 14.75 -15.78
C ASP A 56 22.99 15.44 -14.41
N ALA A 57 21.77 15.87 -14.02
CA ALA A 57 21.55 16.56 -12.75
C ALA A 57 21.43 15.59 -11.57
N THR A 58 22.26 15.81 -10.56
CA THR A 58 22.16 15.19 -9.24
C THR A 58 21.06 15.80 -8.38
N ASP A 59 20.58 16.99 -8.76
CA ASP A 59 19.57 17.73 -8.01
C ASP A 59 18.17 17.25 -8.43
N LYS A 60 17.40 16.82 -7.44
CA LYS A 60 16.01 16.36 -7.62
C LYS A 60 15.09 17.58 -7.71
N ASP A 61 14.92 18.09 -8.93
CA ASP A 61 14.20 19.35 -9.18
C ASP A 61 12.68 19.28 -8.95
N ILE A 62 12.08 18.11 -9.21
CA ILE A 62 10.64 17.89 -9.05
C ILE A 62 10.41 16.63 -8.24
N MET A 63 9.48 16.71 -7.29
CA MET A 63 8.90 15.57 -6.60
C MET A 63 7.47 15.36 -7.12
N VAL A 64 7.19 14.15 -7.58
CA VAL A 64 5.83 13.69 -7.91
C VAL A 64 5.29 12.95 -6.70
N LYS A 65 4.09 13.30 -6.28
CA LYS A 65 3.41 12.65 -5.16
C LYS A 65 2.04 12.14 -5.60
N PHE A 66 1.75 10.88 -5.27
CA PHE A 66 0.46 10.25 -5.47
C PHE A 66 -0.17 9.96 -4.11
N VAL A 67 -1.39 10.43 -3.90
CA VAL A 67 -2.16 10.23 -2.67
C VAL A 67 -3.52 9.68 -3.04
N PHE A 68 -3.87 8.53 -2.50
CA PHE A 68 -5.20 7.96 -2.66
C PHE A 68 -6.05 8.26 -1.42
N ASP A 69 -7.25 8.79 -1.66
CA ASP A 69 -8.31 8.95 -0.69
C ASP A 69 -9.39 7.90 -0.96
N GLU A 70 -9.47 6.90 -0.07
CA GLU A 70 -10.43 5.79 -0.16
C GLU A 70 -11.87 6.27 0.06
N ALA A 71 -12.09 7.25 0.93
CA ALA A 71 -13.43 7.75 1.27
C ALA A 71 -14.03 8.55 0.12
N ALA A 72 -13.23 9.43 -0.48
CA ALA A 72 -13.63 10.17 -1.69
C ALA A 72 -13.48 9.33 -2.97
N ASN A 73 -12.78 8.18 -2.91
CA ASN A 73 -12.40 7.36 -4.05
C ASN A 73 -11.66 8.18 -5.13
N GLN A 74 -10.70 8.98 -4.67
CA GLN A 74 -9.97 9.97 -5.48
C GLN A 74 -8.47 9.75 -5.41
N LEU A 75 -7.79 9.90 -6.55
CA LEU A 75 -6.33 9.92 -6.64
C LEU A 75 -5.86 11.35 -6.86
N THR A 76 -5.07 11.88 -5.94
CA THR A 76 -4.43 13.18 -6.08
C THR A 76 -2.99 13.01 -6.53
N VAL A 77 -2.64 13.72 -7.60
CA VAL A 77 -1.28 13.78 -8.16
C VAL A 77 -0.75 15.21 -7.99
N SER A 78 0.41 15.33 -7.37
CA SER A 78 1.06 16.62 -7.14
C SER A 78 2.46 16.64 -7.75
N LEU A 79 2.80 17.75 -8.42
CA LEU A 79 4.16 18.14 -8.75
C LEU A 79 4.61 19.19 -7.74
N ILE A 80 5.69 18.92 -7.03
CA ILE A 80 6.26 19.83 -6.03
C ILE A 80 7.68 20.15 -6.47
N SER A 81 8.00 21.43 -6.61
CA SER A 81 9.33 21.86 -7.01
C SER A 81 9.88 22.90 -6.05
N TYR A 82 11.20 22.92 -5.89
CA TYR A 82 11.90 23.99 -5.17
C TYR A 82 12.01 25.28 -6.01
N ARG A 83 11.60 25.25 -7.28
CA ARG A 83 11.61 26.38 -8.22
C ARG A 83 10.20 26.67 -8.68
N ASN A 84 9.99 27.85 -9.24
CA ASN A 84 8.71 28.14 -9.86
C ASN A 84 8.52 27.29 -11.10
N ILE A 85 7.34 26.69 -11.21
CA ILE A 85 6.91 25.85 -12.32
C ILE A 85 5.64 26.38 -12.96
N PHE A 86 5.50 26.06 -14.24
CA PHE A 86 4.29 26.29 -15.02
C PHE A 86 4.04 25.07 -15.91
N VAL A 87 2.77 24.75 -16.07
CA VAL A 87 2.32 23.60 -16.85
C VAL A 87 1.15 23.99 -17.74
N PHE A 88 0.96 23.24 -18.82
CA PHE A 88 -0.22 23.38 -19.65
C PHE A 88 -1.32 22.45 -19.16
N ARG A 89 -2.53 23.00 -18.98
CA ARG A 89 -3.71 22.20 -18.61
C ARG A 89 -4.29 21.44 -19.80
N GLU A 90 -4.13 22.01 -20.99
CA GLU A 90 -4.61 21.47 -22.25
C GLU A 90 -3.54 21.62 -23.33
N ASP A 91 -3.61 20.77 -24.34
CA ASP A 91 -2.71 20.83 -25.49
C ASP A 91 -2.81 22.18 -26.18
N THR A 92 -1.72 22.94 -26.13
CA THR A 92 -1.69 24.36 -26.47
C THR A 92 -0.71 24.62 -27.60
N ARG A 93 -1.20 25.16 -28.72
CA ARG A 93 -0.33 25.53 -29.84
C ARG A 93 0.57 26.72 -29.50
N PHE A 94 1.83 26.67 -29.90
CA PHE A 94 2.84 27.69 -29.62
C PHE A 94 2.49 29.08 -30.19
N LYS A 95 2.04 29.14 -31.45
CA LYS A 95 1.84 30.41 -32.17
C LYS A 95 0.77 31.33 -31.55
N PRO A 96 -0.45 30.87 -31.21
CA PRO A 96 -1.47 31.75 -30.65
C PRO A 96 -1.10 32.26 -29.26
N THR A 97 -0.36 31.49 -28.46
CA THR A 97 -0.12 31.82 -27.04
C THR A 97 1.15 32.64 -26.82
N ILE A 98 1.89 32.98 -27.88
CA ILE A 98 3.19 33.64 -27.75
C ILE A 98 3.27 34.87 -28.65
N LYS A 99 3.70 36.00 -28.08
CA LYS A 99 4.07 37.22 -28.82
C LYS A 99 5.57 37.44 -28.73
N GLY A 100 6.27 37.16 -29.82
CA GLY A 100 7.73 37.28 -29.88
C GLY A 100 8.44 36.27 -28.98
N ARG A 101 8.73 36.65 -27.74
CA ARG A 101 9.38 35.79 -26.72
C ARG A 101 8.51 35.59 -25.49
N THR A 102 7.34 36.21 -25.42
CA THR A 102 6.54 36.32 -24.20
C THR A 102 5.28 35.48 -24.32
N ILE A 103 4.97 34.70 -23.29
CA ILE A 103 3.67 34.03 -23.17
C ILE A 103 2.59 35.10 -23.00
N ARG A 104 1.43 34.87 -23.61
CA ARG A 104 0.20 35.65 -23.45
C ARG A 104 -0.79 34.82 -22.62
N PRO A 105 -0.81 34.97 -21.29
CA PRO A 105 -1.68 34.19 -20.41
C PRO A 105 -3.16 34.36 -20.76
N ASP A 106 -3.52 35.57 -21.22
CA ASP A 106 -4.85 35.96 -21.71
C ASP A 106 -5.34 35.19 -22.94
N LEU A 107 -4.45 34.50 -23.66
CA LEU A 107 -4.76 33.73 -24.86
C LEU A 107 -4.58 32.22 -24.68
N LEU A 108 -4.37 31.76 -23.44
CA LEU A 108 -4.42 30.33 -23.15
C LEU A 108 -5.86 29.81 -23.32
N PRO A 109 -6.07 28.55 -23.73
CA PRO A 109 -7.40 27.99 -23.95
C PRO A 109 -8.18 27.75 -22.64
N TYR A 110 -7.56 28.01 -21.49
CA TYR A 110 -8.11 27.86 -20.15
C TYR A 110 -7.81 29.09 -19.30
N VAL A 111 -8.60 29.28 -18.24
CA VAL A 111 -8.38 30.36 -17.28
C VAL A 111 -7.12 30.06 -16.48
N VAL A 112 -6.22 31.04 -16.43
CA VAL A 112 -5.03 31.03 -15.58
C VAL A 112 -5.00 32.32 -14.76
N THR A 113 -4.65 32.24 -13.49
CA THR A 113 -4.43 33.38 -12.62
C THR A 113 -3.05 33.96 -12.89
N PHE A 114 -2.98 35.26 -13.17
CA PHE A 114 -1.73 35.97 -13.45
C PHE A 114 -1.88 37.45 -13.11
N ASP A 115 -0.77 38.14 -12.80
CA ASP A 115 -0.75 39.60 -12.73
C ASP A 115 -0.41 40.18 -14.12
N PRO A 116 -1.29 41.00 -14.73
CA PRO A 116 -1.05 41.61 -16.04
C PRO A 116 0.21 42.49 -16.15
N LYS A 117 0.79 42.91 -15.01
CA LYS A 117 2.03 43.68 -14.97
C LYS A 117 3.28 42.80 -15.11
N GLU A 118 3.15 41.49 -14.90
CA GLU A 118 4.24 40.54 -14.97
C GLU A 118 4.56 40.17 -16.42
N LYS A 119 5.80 39.73 -16.64
CA LYS A 119 6.25 39.28 -17.95
C LYS A 119 6.84 37.89 -17.87
N TYR A 120 6.30 36.99 -18.68
CA TYR A 120 6.74 35.59 -18.76
C TYR A 120 7.45 35.36 -20.08
N ARG A 121 8.78 35.24 -20.08
CA ARG A 121 9.61 35.21 -21.30
C ARG A 121 10.35 33.91 -21.47
N PHE A 122 10.32 33.35 -22.67
CA PHE A 122 11.19 32.23 -23.02
C PHE A 122 12.64 32.69 -23.21
N SER A 123 13.55 32.00 -22.52
CA SER A 123 14.98 32.19 -22.67
C SER A 123 15.42 31.98 -24.13
N LYS A 124 16.61 32.46 -24.48
CA LYS A 124 17.18 32.20 -25.81
C LYS A 124 17.42 30.69 -26.02
N LEU A 125 17.91 30.01 -24.99
CA LEU A 125 18.24 28.59 -25.00
C LEU A 125 16.99 27.73 -25.21
N PHE A 126 15.92 27.96 -24.46
CA PHE A 126 14.66 27.25 -24.65
C PHE A 126 14.10 27.45 -26.05
N ARG A 127 14.12 28.68 -26.57
CA ARG A 127 13.61 28.91 -27.94
C ARG A 127 14.43 28.23 -29.04
N SER A 128 15.70 27.90 -28.79
CA SER A 128 16.49 27.10 -29.73
C SER A 128 16.14 25.62 -29.71
N THR A 129 15.58 25.08 -28.61
CA THR A 129 15.17 23.67 -28.54
C THR A 129 13.82 23.43 -29.22
N VAL A 130 12.95 24.45 -29.29
CA VAL A 130 11.64 24.34 -29.98
C VAL A 130 11.84 24.11 -31.49
N PRO A 131 11.30 23.01 -32.06
CA PRO A 131 11.38 22.67 -33.47
C PRO A 131 10.88 23.77 -34.43
N LYS A 132 11.45 23.81 -35.64
CA LYS A 132 11.00 24.66 -36.75
C LYS A 132 10.21 23.82 -37.77
N PRO A 133 9.07 24.29 -38.28
CA PRO A 133 8.47 25.60 -38.01
C PRO A 133 7.74 25.63 -36.66
N ARG A 134 8.04 26.64 -35.82
CA ARG A 134 7.45 26.78 -34.46
C ARG A 134 5.93 26.87 -34.46
N SER A 135 5.32 27.21 -35.59
CA SER A 135 3.86 27.27 -35.74
C SER A 135 3.16 25.92 -35.56
N GLN A 136 3.90 24.81 -35.73
CA GLN A 136 3.38 23.45 -35.56
C GLN A 136 3.64 22.90 -34.15
N TYR A 137 4.43 23.59 -33.34
CA TYR A 137 4.75 23.12 -32.00
C TYR A 137 3.52 23.20 -31.09
N VAL A 138 3.28 22.12 -30.35
CA VAL A 138 2.22 21.99 -29.36
C VAL A 138 2.91 21.75 -28.02
N PHE A 139 2.53 22.52 -27.01
CA PHE A 139 2.79 22.17 -25.64
C PHE A 139 1.72 21.18 -25.21
N HIS A 140 2.10 19.99 -24.80
CA HIS A 140 1.17 18.98 -24.34
C HIS A 140 0.69 19.30 -22.94
N ARG A 141 -0.55 18.90 -22.61
CA ARG A 141 -1.02 18.99 -21.23
C ARG A 141 -0.11 18.19 -20.32
N TRP A 142 0.14 18.66 -19.10
CA TRP A 142 1.15 18.04 -18.23
C TRP A 142 0.75 16.69 -17.64
N ILE A 143 -0.55 16.41 -17.56
CA ILE A 143 -1.06 15.17 -17.00
C ILE A 143 -2.19 14.62 -17.85
N ASP A 144 -2.06 13.35 -18.22
CA ASP A 144 -3.13 12.54 -18.76
C ASP A 144 -3.53 11.47 -17.74
N TYR A 145 -4.84 11.22 -17.65
CA TYR A 145 -5.44 10.21 -16.79
C TYR A 145 -6.48 9.43 -17.59
N GLU A 146 -6.47 8.10 -17.49
CA GLU A 146 -7.37 7.22 -18.26
C GLU A 146 -8.82 7.15 -17.74
N GLY A 147 -9.21 8.02 -16.82
CA GLY A 147 -10.57 8.13 -16.27
C GLY A 147 -11.20 9.52 -16.48
N LEU A 148 -12.15 9.88 -15.61
CA LEU A 148 -12.78 11.21 -15.68
C LEU A 148 -11.75 12.28 -15.33
N GLN A 149 -11.54 13.22 -16.25
CA GLN A 149 -10.68 14.36 -15.98
C GLN A 149 -11.45 15.33 -15.07
N PRO A 150 -10.92 15.65 -13.88
CA PRO A 150 -11.56 16.57 -12.93
C PRO A 150 -11.79 17.96 -13.51
N ALA A 151 -12.72 18.68 -12.86
CA ALA A 151 -12.93 20.10 -13.08
C ALA A 151 -11.64 20.90 -12.84
N PRO A 152 -11.43 22.02 -13.57
CA PRO A 152 -10.28 22.89 -13.37
C PRO A 152 -10.17 23.33 -11.91
N GLN A 153 -8.98 23.18 -11.31
CA GLN A 153 -8.58 23.97 -10.15
C GLN A 153 -8.07 25.34 -10.61
N GLU A 154 -7.88 26.28 -9.70
CA GLU A 154 -7.22 27.54 -10.02
C GLU A 154 -5.76 27.28 -10.40
N TYR A 155 -5.43 27.45 -11.68
CA TYR A 155 -4.07 27.37 -12.19
C TYR A 155 -3.45 28.75 -12.18
N ALA A 156 -2.32 28.97 -11.51
CA ALA A 156 -1.56 30.21 -11.62
C ALA A 156 -0.43 30.10 -12.67
N MET A 157 0.03 31.24 -13.19
CA MET A 157 1.18 31.30 -14.09
C MET A 157 2.50 30.93 -13.41
N VAL A 158 2.57 31.04 -12.08
CA VAL A 158 3.77 30.82 -11.27
C VAL A 158 3.34 30.00 -10.05
N ASN A 159 3.86 28.79 -9.91
CA ASN A 159 3.56 27.93 -8.77
C ASN A 159 4.83 27.27 -8.24
N ASP A 160 4.89 27.00 -6.95
CA ASP A 160 5.87 26.12 -6.30
C ASP A 160 5.37 24.67 -6.24
N TYR A 161 4.05 24.47 -6.27
CA TYR A 161 3.43 23.15 -6.41
C TYR A 161 2.17 23.20 -7.28
N ILE A 162 1.87 22.11 -7.96
CA ILE A 162 0.68 21.95 -8.80
C ILE A 162 0.04 20.63 -8.44
N THR A 163 -1.29 20.62 -8.28
CA THR A 163 -2.04 19.43 -7.88
C THR A 163 -3.22 19.21 -8.81
N GLN A 164 -3.53 17.95 -9.08
CA GLN A 164 -4.76 17.55 -9.75
C GLN A 164 -5.32 16.28 -9.08
N THR A 165 -6.63 16.29 -8.81
CA THR A 165 -7.34 15.20 -8.14
C THR A 165 -8.28 14.53 -9.10
N PHE A 166 -8.18 13.22 -9.29
CA PHE A 166 -8.94 12.44 -10.26
C PHE A 166 -9.89 11.45 -9.57
N ASP A 167 -11.12 11.35 -10.06
CA ASP A 167 -12.06 10.33 -9.59
C ASP A 167 -11.71 8.96 -10.18
N ILE A 168 -11.67 7.92 -9.34
CA ILE A 168 -11.37 6.56 -9.79
C ILE A 168 -12.65 5.84 -10.21
N MET A 169 -12.79 5.59 -11.50
CA MET A 169 -13.96 4.90 -12.05
C MET A 169 -14.10 3.47 -11.51
N ASN A 170 -15.34 3.07 -11.18
CA ASN A 170 -15.77 1.68 -10.92
C ASN A 170 -14.92 0.91 -9.90
N LYS A 171 -14.40 1.57 -8.86
CA LYS A 171 -13.53 0.97 -7.84
C LYS A 171 -12.35 0.18 -8.43
N ARG A 172 -11.82 0.59 -9.59
CA ARG A 172 -10.65 -0.05 -10.20
C ARG A 172 -9.50 -0.12 -9.19
N SER A 173 -8.77 -1.22 -9.24
CA SER A 173 -7.56 -1.44 -8.46
C SER A 173 -6.31 -0.90 -9.15
N SER A 174 -6.39 -0.47 -10.40
CA SER A 174 -5.24 0.12 -11.10
C SER A 174 -5.66 1.25 -12.02
N VAL A 175 -4.82 2.28 -12.09
CA VAL A 175 -4.99 3.44 -12.95
C VAL A 175 -3.66 3.87 -13.57
N VAL A 176 -3.73 4.45 -14.77
CA VAL A 176 -2.55 4.95 -15.47
C VAL A 176 -2.56 6.47 -15.47
N VAL A 177 -1.44 7.06 -15.04
CA VAL A 177 -1.18 8.49 -15.06
C VAL A 177 0.03 8.74 -15.93
N ARG A 178 -0.08 9.63 -16.93
CA ARG A 178 1.05 10.03 -17.77
C ARG A 178 1.41 11.47 -17.48
N LEU A 179 2.69 11.74 -17.26
CA LEU A 179 3.22 13.08 -17.07
C LEU A 179 3.94 13.54 -18.35
N ARG A 180 3.72 14.81 -18.71
CA ARG A 180 4.25 15.44 -19.93
C ARG A 180 4.89 16.79 -19.63
N ASP A 181 4.70 17.78 -20.49
CA ASP A 181 5.40 19.06 -20.49
C ASP A 181 5.34 19.80 -19.15
N VAL A 182 6.52 20.07 -18.59
CA VAL A 182 6.70 20.96 -17.45
C VAL A 182 7.70 22.06 -17.82
N LEU A 183 7.41 23.30 -17.42
CA LEU A 183 8.26 24.46 -17.63
C LEU A 183 8.79 24.99 -16.30
N LEU A 184 10.10 25.25 -16.24
CA LEU A 184 10.73 25.93 -15.10
C LEU A 184 10.85 27.43 -15.35
N MET A 185 10.57 28.21 -14.31
CA MET A 185 10.56 29.66 -14.33
C MET A 185 11.49 30.24 -13.27
N ASP A 186 12.38 31.13 -13.69
CA ASP A 186 13.24 31.90 -12.79
C ASP A 186 12.72 33.33 -12.68
N ASP A 187 12.60 33.83 -11.45
CA ASP A 187 12.40 35.26 -11.22
C ASP A 187 13.70 36.00 -11.57
N VAL A 188 13.68 36.79 -12.63
CA VAL A 188 14.81 37.60 -13.13
C VAL A 188 14.55 39.10 -12.94
N SER A 189 13.66 39.44 -12.01
CA SER A 189 13.23 40.81 -11.76
C SER A 189 14.39 41.71 -11.32
N LYS A 190 14.66 42.75 -12.12
CA LYS A 190 15.62 43.79 -11.75
C LYS A 190 15.02 44.88 -10.88
N LYS A 191 13.69 44.93 -10.76
CA LYS A 191 12.95 45.97 -10.04
C LYS A 191 11.85 45.32 -9.20
N PRO A 192 11.62 45.77 -7.95
CA PRO A 192 10.63 45.16 -7.05
C PRO A 192 9.21 45.16 -7.62
N ASN A 193 8.82 46.25 -8.30
CA ASN A 193 7.44 46.47 -8.78
C ASN A 193 7.19 45.97 -10.22
N LYS A 194 8.15 45.26 -10.82
CA LYS A 194 8.03 44.74 -12.19
C LYS A 194 8.59 43.34 -12.23
N LYS A 195 7.73 42.38 -11.89
CA LYS A 195 8.12 40.98 -11.93
C LYS A 195 8.34 40.51 -13.36
N GLU A 196 9.50 39.92 -13.60
CA GLU A 196 9.87 39.33 -14.88
C GLU A 196 10.37 37.92 -14.63
N TYR A 197 9.70 36.96 -15.25
CA TYR A 197 10.03 35.55 -15.16
C TYR A 197 10.63 35.08 -16.48
N GLU A 198 11.76 34.40 -16.40
CA GLU A 198 12.39 33.74 -17.54
C GLU A 198 12.13 32.23 -17.49
N ILE A 199 11.45 31.71 -18.51
CA ILE A 199 11.31 30.28 -18.74
C ILE A 199 12.62 29.77 -19.33
N ARG A 200 13.39 29.10 -18.49
CA ARG A 200 14.74 28.65 -18.84
C ARG A 200 14.75 27.27 -19.46
N PHE A 201 13.89 26.41 -18.96
CA PHE A 201 13.89 24.99 -19.27
C PHE A 201 12.46 24.49 -19.44
N GLY A 202 12.27 23.56 -20.37
CA GLY A 202 11.03 22.84 -20.54
C GLY A 202 11.30 21.47 -21.10
N ARG A 203 10.72 20.45 -20.46
CA ARG A 203 10.93 19.04 -20.79
C ARG A 203 9.58 18.35 -20.83
N ASP A 204 9.38 17.55 -21.88
CA ASP A 204 8.36 16.51 -21.84
C ASP A 204 8.89 15.42 -20.92
N LEU A 205 8.27 15.26 -19.75
CA LEU A 205 8.68 14.21 -18.81
C LEU A 205 8.53 12.82 -19.43
N TYR A 206 7.55 12.65 -20.32
CA TYR A 206 7.24 11.40 -21.01
C TYR A 206 7.27 10.17 -20.08
N MET A 207 6.70 10.35 -18.88
CA MET A 207 6.64 9.34 -17.83
C MET A 207 5.24 8.75 -17.72
N GLU A 208 5.16 7.44 -17.47
CA GLU A 208 3.93 6.71 -17.25
C GLU A 208 3.99 5.99 -15.91
N TYR A 209 3.01 6.25 -15.06
CA TYR A 209 2.83 5.60 -13.77
C TYR A 209 1.65 4.64 -13.85
N HIS A 210 1.92 3.36 -13.64
CA HIS A 210 0.91 2.33 -13.41
C HIS A 210 0.68 2.26 -11.91
N VAL A 211 -0.36 2.94 -11.45
CA VAL A 211 -0.70 3.10 -10.04
C VAL A 211 -1.65 1.98 -9.64
N ASP A 212 -1.15 1.03 -8.86
CA ASP A 212 -1.95 0.00 -8.18
C ASP A 212 -2.49 0.55 -6.86
N ILE A 213 -3.79 0.44 -6.66
CA ILE A 213 -4.55 0.98 -5.54
C ILE A 213 -4.89 -0.18 -4.61
N GLN A 214 -4.15 -0.25 -3.50
CA GLN A 214 -4.44 -1.18 -2.42
C GLN A 214 -5.55 -0.62 -1.55
N ARG A 215 -6.73 -1.23 -1.69
CA ARG A 215 -7.92 -0.88 -0.93
C ARG A 215 -7.95 -1.59 0.40
N ASN A 216 -8.44 -0.91 1.43
CA ASN A 216 -8.65 -1.54 2.73
C ASN A 216 -9.94 -2.39 2.69
N PRO A 217 -9.85 -3.73 2.85
CA PRO A 217 -11.04 -4.60 2.83
C PRO A 217 -11.98 -4.39 4.04
N CYS A 218 -11.50 -3.73 5.08
CA CYS A 218 -12.27 -3.35 6.26
C CYS A 218 -12.87 -1.94 6.18
N PHE A 219 -12.64 -1.21 5.08
CA PHE A 219 -13.12 0.16 4.96
C PHE A 219 -14.65 0.25 5.02
N GLY A 220 -15.16 1.04 5.96
CA GLY A 220 -16.59 1.23 6.17
C GLY A 220 -17.29 0.09 6.90
N LEU A 221 -16.54 -0.86 7.49
CA LEU A 221 -17.08 -1.97 8.30
C LEU A 221 -16.91 -1.75 9.81
N ASP A 222 -16.71 -0.50 10.23
CA ASP A 222 -16.42 -0.16 11.62
C ASP A 222 -17.55 -0.57 12.57
N GLU A 223 -18.81 -0.42 12.13
CA GLU A 223 -19.98 -0.79 12.92
C GLU A 223 -20.14 -2.31 13.04
N GLU A 224 -19.93 -3.05 11.96
CA GLU A 224 -19.97 -4.51 11.95
C GLU A 224 -18.86 -5.10 12.82
N ILE A 225 -17.64 -4.54 12.75
CA ILE A 225 -16.52 -4.94 13.62
C ILE A 225 -16.85 -4.69 15.09
N ALA A 226 -17.40 -3.51 15.43
CA ALA A 226 -17.78 -3.19 16.80
C ALA A 226 -18.90 -4.12 17.32
N SER A 227 -19.89 -4.42 16.48
CA SER A 227 -20.99 -5.34 16.78
C SER A 227 -20.48 -6.78 17.00
N ALA A 228 -19.61 -7.27 16.11
CA ALA A 228 -19.00 -8.60 16.23
C ALA A 228 -18.12 -8.71 17.49
N THR A 229 -17.35 -7.66 17.80
CA THR A 229 -16.52 -7.59 19.02
C THR A 229 -17.38 -7.62 20.28
N THR A 230 -18.47 -6.85 20.32
CA THR A 230 -19.41 -6.86 21.45
C THR A 230 -20.05 -8.24 21.64
N ALA A 231 -20.42 -8.91 20.55
CA ALA A 231 -20.97 -10.26 20.59
C ALA A 231 -19.93 -11.28 21.12
N LEU A 232 -18.66 -11.15 20.70
CA LEU A 232 -17.53 -11.95 21.17
C LEU A 232 -17.31 -11.77 22.68
N GLU A 233 -17.30 -10.54 23.19
CA GLU A 233 -17.17 -10.28 24.62
C GLU A 233 -18.34 -10.89 25.42
N GLY A 234 -19.56 -10.79 24.88
CA GLY A 234 -20.76 -11.36 25.49
C GLY A 234 -20.71 -12.90 25.62
N ILE A 235 -20.31 -13.60 24.55
CA ILE A 235 -20.19 -15.06 24.58
C ILE A 235 -19.00 -15.49 25.45
N GLN A 236 -17.87 -14.78 25.41
CA GLN A 236 -16.69 -15.07 26.23
C GLN A 236 -17.02 -14.96 27.72
N LYS A 237 -17.70 -13.89 28.13
CA LYS A 237 -18.14 -13.70 29.52
C LYS A 237 -19.10 -14.82 29.95
N SER A 238 -20.06 -15.18 29.09
CA SER A 238 -21.01 -16.25 29.39
C SER A 238 -20.36 -17.62 29.48
N TYR A 239 -19.41 -17.92 28.59
CA TYR A 239 -18.58 -19.13 28.63
C TYR A 239 -17.78 -19.21 29.94
N ASN A 240 -17.08 -18.13 30.32
CA ASN A 240 -16.29 -18.08 31.55
C ASN A 240 -17.16 -18.22 32.81
N ASN A 241 -18.37 -17.65 32.79
CA ASN A 241 -19.34 -17.80 33.87
C ASN A 241 -19.84 -19.25 33.99
N LEU A 242 -20.14 -19.92 32.86
CA LEU A 242 -20.52 -21.33 32.86
C LEU A 242 -19.37 -22.20 33.38
N HIS A 243 -18.16 -21.95 32.90
CA HIS A 243 -16.97 -22.71 33.28
C HIS A 243 -16.59 -22.52 34.76
N SER A 244 -16.73 -21.31 35.30
CA SER A 244 -16.47 -21.04 36.72
C SER A 244 -17.51 -21.65 37.66
N LYS A 245 -18.78 -21.74 37.23
CA LYS A 245 -19.84 -22.44 37.99
C LYS A 245 -19.69 -23.96 37.97
N PHE A 246 -19.13 -24.51 36.89
CA PHE A 246 -18.94 -25.95 36.70
C PHE A 246 -17.48 -26.26 36.32
N PRO A 247 -16.53 -26.04 37.24
CA PRO A 247 -15.13 -26.28 36.97
C PRO A 247 -14.91 -27.76 36.62
N ASN A 248 -14.11 -28.00 35.57
CA ASN A 248 -13.81 -29.33 35.04
C ASN A 248 -15.02 -30.14 34.52
N GLY A 249 -16.19 -29.52 34.36
CA GLY A 249 -17.39 -30.22 33.91
C GLY A 249 -17.88 -31.27 34.90
N ILE A 250 -17.78 -30.99 36.20
CA ILE A 250 -18.27 -31.88 37.25
C ILE A 250 -19.42 -31.20 38.00
N ALA A 251 -20.57 -31.87 38.05
CA ALA A 251 -21.73 -31.51 38.85
C ALA A 251 -21.68 -32.22 40.21
N THR A 252 -22.03 -31.52 41.28
CA THR A 252 -22.00 -32.06 42.66
C THR A 252 -23.22 -32.94 42.99
N ASN A 253 -24.31 -32.80 42.25
CA ASN A 253 -25.57 -33.53 42.43
C ASN A 253 -26.43 -33.51 41.15
N GLN A 254 -27.57 -34.22 41.15
CA GLN A 254 -28.44 -34.33 39.96
C GLN A 254 -29.04 -32.98 39.55
N GLU A 255 -29.35 -32.14 40.52
CA GLU A 255 -29.92 -30.80 40.29
C GLU A 255 -28.93 -29.87 39.60
N SER A 256 -27.66 -29.90 40.01
CA SER A 256 -26.59 -29.12 39.39
C SER A 256 -26.26 -29.61 37.98
N LEU A 257 -26.38 -30.91 37.70
CA LEU A 257 -26.26 -31.44 36.33
C LEU A 257 -27.40 -30.91 35.43
N LYS A 258 -28.63 -30.92 35.94
CA LYS A 258 -29.79 -30.37 35.21
C LYS A 258 -29.63 -28.87 34.97
N LEU A 259 -29.20 -28.13 36.00
CA LEU A 259 -28.91 -26.70 35.89
C LEU A 259 -27.83 -26.41 34.84
N PHE A 260 -26.79 -27.24 34.76
CA PHE A 260 -25.78 -27.11 33.71
C PHE A 260 -26.38 -27.27 32.31
N GLN A 261 -27.21 -28.30 32.11
CA GLN A 261 -27.86 -28.56 30.82
C GLN A 261 -28.79 -27.40 30.43
N ASP A 262 -29.62 -26.92 31.36
CA ASP A 262 -30.52 -25.79 31.12
C ASP A 262 -29.75 -24.50 30.76
N LEU A 263 -28.66 -24.21 31.49
CA LEU A 263 -27.81 -23.05 31.20
C LEU A 263 -27.07 -23.18 29.87
N LYS A 264 -26.55 -24.37 29.56
CA LYS A 264 -25.90 -24.65 28.27
C LYS A 264 -26.88 -24.44 27.12
N ASP A 265 -28.08 -25.01 27.21
CA ASP A 265 -29.10 -24.91 26.16
C ASP A 265 -29.56 -23.46 25.97
N LEU A 266 -29.68 -22.69 27.06
CA LEU A 266 -29.97 -21.26 27.00
C LEU A 266 -28.86 -20.48 26.29
N LEU A 267 -27.60 -20.77 26.61
CA LEU A 267 -26.45 -20.10 25.99
C LEU A 267 -26.31 -20.45 24.50
N VAL A 268 -26.54 -21.71 24.11
CA VAL A 268 -26.55 -22.11 22.69
C VAL A 268 -27.65 -21.40 21.90
N LYS A 269 -28.84 -21.19 22.51
CA LYS A 269 -29.92 -20.42 21.89
C LYS A 269 -29.63 -18.92 21.82
N GLN A 270 -28.99 -18.36 22.85
CA GLN A 270 -28.67 -16.94 22.93
C GLN A 270 -27.51 -16.55 22.00
N PHE A 271 -26.56 -17.47 21.80
CA PHE A 271 -25.37 -17.25 20.99
C PHE A 271 -25.28 -18.28 19.85
N PRO A 272 -26.15 -18.16 18.82
CA PRO A 272 -26.09 -19.04 17.67
C PRO A 272 -24.81 -18.78 16.86
N ARG A 273 -24.25 -19.85 16.31
CA ARG A 273 -23.12 -19.78 15.37
C ARG A 273 -23.45 -18.87 14.18
N LYS A 274 -22.46 -18.11 13.72
CA LYS A 274 -22.57 -17.21 12.56
C LYS A 274 -21.75 -17.75 11.40
N ASP A 275 -22.39 -18.13 10.29
CA ASP A 275 -21.70 -18.69 9.11
C ASP A 275 -21.26 -17.61 8.09
N GLU A 276 -21.20 -16.35 8.53
CA GLU A 276 -20.79 -15.22 7.69
C GLU A 276 -19.29 -15.27 7.39
N GLN A 277 -18.93 -15.02 6.12
CA GLN A 277 -17.54 -14.83 5.69
C GLN A 277 -17.35 -13.39 5.24
N SER A 278 -16.31 -12.75 5.75
CA SER A 278 -15.92 -11.39 5.40
C SER A 278 -14.53 -11.36 4.77
N ALA A 279 -14.36 -10.50 3.76
CA ALA A 279 -13.05 -10.20 3.20
C ALA A 279 -12.18 -9.35 4.15
N CYS A 280 -12.80 -8.70 5.15
CA CYS A 280 -12.09 -7.96 6.19
C CYS A 280 -11.48 -8.93 7.21
N PRO A 281 -10.14 -8.97 7.37
CA PRO A 281 -9.48 -9.89 8.30
C PRO A 281 -9.91 -9.69 9.76
N ASP A 282 -10.13 -8.44 10.19
CA ASP A 282 -10.48 -8.14 11.59
C ASP A 282 -11.90 -8.61 11.92
N LEU A 283 -12.85 -8.36 11.03
CA LEU A 283 -14.22 -8.86 11.17
C LEU A 283 -14.25 -10.39 11.11
N GLN A 284 -13.53 -11.00 10.16
CA GLN A 284 -13.47 -12.45 10.06
C GLN A 284 -12.89 -13.08 11.32
N LYS A 285 -11.82 -12.52 11.87
CA LYS A 285 -11.23 -13.00 13.12
C LYS A 285 -12.21 -12.92 14.29
N ALA A 286 -12.94 -11.82 14.44
CA ALA A 286 -13.95 -11.69 15.49
C ALA A 286 -15.07 -12.73 15.37
N LEU A 287 -15.51 -13.02 14.14
CA LEU A 287 -16.52 -14.06 13.86
C LEU A 287 -15.97 -15.48 14.14
N ASP A 288 -14.73 -15.75 13.74
CA ASP A 288 -14.07 -17.04 13.97
C ASP A 288 -13.89 -17.32 15.47
N ASP A 289 -13.40 -16.34 16.23
CA ASP A 289 -13.23 -16.43 17.68
C ASP A 289 -14.59 -16.60 18.38
N TYR A 290 -15.62 -15.87 17.92
CA TYR A 290 -16.98 -16.01 18.44
C TYR A 290 -17.52 -17.43 18.22
N ASN A 291 -17.38 -17.96 17.00
CA ASN A 291 -17.82 -19.30 16.65
C ASN A 291 -17.05 -20.38 17.41
N ALA A 292 -15.75 -20.18 17.67
CA ALA A 292 -14.97 -21.09 18.49
C ALA A 292 -15.52 -21.19 19.92
N TYR A 293 -15.99 -20.08 20.51
CA TYR A 293 -16.69 -20.10 21.80
C TYR A 293 -18.06 -20.76 21.71
N ALA A 294 -18.85 -20.49 20.66
CA ALA A 294 -20.15 -21.11 20.45
C ALA A 294 -20.03 -22.65 20.35
N ASP A 295 -19.07 -23.11 19.55
CA ASP A 295 -18.74 -24.54 19.42
C ASP A 295 -18.25 -25.12 20.75
N SER A 296 -17.49 -24.35 21.54
CA SER A 296 -17.02 -24.79 22.86
C SER A 296 -18.16 -24.96 23.87
N ILE A 297 -19.15 -24.05 23.88
CA ILE A 297 -20.36 -24.17 24.71
C ILE A 297 -21.19 -25.38 24.27
N ALA A 298 -21.45 -25.51 22.96
CA ALA A 298 -22.24 -26.60 22.40
C ALA A 298 -21.63 -27.98 22.69
N ASN A 299 -20.30 -28.09 22.69
CA ASN A 299 -19.59 -29.33 22.95
C ASN A 299 -19.24 -29.57 24.43
N MET A 300 -19.56 -28.61 25.32
CA MET A 300 -19.26 -28.75 26.75
C MET A 300 -20.05 -29.92 27.34
N LYS A 301 -19.37 -30.78 28.10
CA LYS A 301 -19.94 -31.92 28.81
C LYS A 301 -19.80 -31.71 30.31
N CYS A 302 -20.82 -32.11 31.06
CA CYS A 302 -20.80 -32.14 32.52
C CYS A 302 -21.22 -33.52 33.00
N VAL A 303 -20.53 -34.07 34.00
CA VAL A 303 -20.81 -35.39 34.59
C VAL A 303 -21.05 -35.26 36.09
N LEU A 304 -21.85 -36.16 36.65
CA LEU A 304 -22.04 -36.24 38.10
C LEU A 304 -20.77 -36.76 38.78
N GLY A 305 -20.29 -36.03 39.78
CA GLY A 305 -19.25 -36.51 40.69
C GLY A 305 -19.78 -37.67 41.52
N GLY A 306 -19.56 -38.91 41.08
CA GLY A 306 -19.93 -40.10 41.85
C GLY A 306 -20.33 -41.37 41.09
N SER A 307 -20.31 -41.40 39.75
CA SER A 307 -20.51 -42.67 39.02
C SER A 307 -19.16 -43.24 38.58
N GLU A 308 -18.67 -44.23 39.33
CA GLU A 308 -17.64 -45.15 38.83
C GLU A 308 -18.23 -45.99 37.69
N GLY A 309 -17.97 -45.54 36.47
CA GLY A 309 -17.96 -46.33 35.25
C GLY A 309 -16.64 -46.05 34.55
N GLY A 310 -15.65 -46.92 34.77
CA GLY A 310 -14.32 -46.82 34.19
C GLY A 310 -14.37 -46.65 32.67
N GLY A 311 -13.82 -45.53 32.22
CA GLY A 311 -13.76 -45.17 30.81
C GLY A 311 -13.14 -43.79 30.63
N GLY A 312 -11.88 -43.64 31.04
CA GLY A 312 -11.09 -42.44 30.85
C GLY A 312 -10.95 -41.60 32.11
N ALA A 313 -10.17 -42.11 33.06
CA ALA A 313 -9.41 -41.23 33.93
C ALA A 313 -8.59 -40.29 33.02
N GLY A 314 -9.06 -39.06 32.82
CA GLY A 314 -8.20 -37.91 32.54
C GLY A 314 -7.38 -37.65 33.79
N GLY A 315 -6.49 -38.61 34.08
CA GLY A 315 -5.75 -38.70 35.32
C GLY A 315 -4.77 -37.55 35.44
N SER A 316 -4.71 -37.02 36.66
CA SER A 316 -3.53 -36.47 37.33
C SER A 316 -2.30 -36.44 36.44
N GLY A 317 -1.88 -35.25 35.99
CA GLY A 317 -0.76 -35.06 35.06
C GLY A 317 -0.89 -33.78 34.24
N VAL A 318 0.21 -33.31 33.65
CA VAL A 318 0.18 -32.12 32.78
C VAL A 318 -0.71 -32.35 31.55
N ASN A 319 -1.48 -31.34 31.14
CA ASN A 319 -2.31 -31.44 29.93
C ASN A 319 -1.45 -31.52 28.66
N ALA A 320 -1.58 -32.61 27.90
CA ALA A 320 -0.79 -32.86 26.68
C ALA A 320 -1.02 -31.80 25.58
N LYS A 321 -2.26 -31.32 25.40
CA LYS A 321 -2.56 -30.25 24.43
C LYS A 321 -1.91 -28.93 24.82
N SER A 322 -1.87 -28.64 26.12
CA SER A 322 -1.17 -27.46 26.64
C SER A 322 0.33 -27.52 26.35
N LEU A 323 0.98 -28.67 26.60
CA LEU A 323 2.39 -28.89 26.28
C LEU A 323 2.70 -28.67 24.78
N LEU A 324 1.87 -29.23 23.89
CA LEU A 324 2.03 -29.04 22.44
C LEU A 324 1.80 -27.58 22.02
N SER A 325 0.85 -26.87 22.64
CA SER A 325 0.62 -25.45 22.38
C SER A 325 1.82 -24.61 22.81
N LYS A 326 2.39 -24.87 23.99
CA LYS A 326 3.59 -24.16 24.46
C LYS A 326 4.83 -24.48 23.60
N ALA A 327 4.95 -25.70 23.08
CA ALA A 327 6.00 -26.06 22.13
C ALA A 327 5.90 -25.22 20.84
N ARG A 328 4.70 -25.12 20.24
CA ARG A 328 4.46 -24.28 19.06
C ARG A 328 4.73 -22.79 19.31
N GLN A 329 4.44 -22.30 20.52
CA GLN A 329 4.76 -20.92 20.89
C GLN A 329 6.27 -20.68 20.90
N ILE A 330 7.06 -21.61 21.41
CA ILE A 330 8.53 -21.54 21.37
C ILE A 330 9.01 -21.56 19.91
N ASP A 331 8.51 -22.47 19.08
CA ASP A 331 8.92 -22.55 17.66
C ASP A 331 8.61 -21.26 16.89
N ALA A 332 7.41 -20.70 17.08
CA ALA A 332 7.02 -19.43 16.45
C ALA A 332 7.89 -18.27 16.93
N ALA A 333 8.23 -18.24 18.23
CA ALA A 333 9.10 -17.23 18.81
C ALA A 333 10.54 -17.34 18.26
N VAL A 334 11.08 -18.56 18.11
CA VAL A 334 12.40 -18.78 17.50
C VAL A 334 12.41 -18.37 16.03
N ALA A 335 11.36 -18.68 15.26
CA ALA A 335 11.24 -18.23 13.87
C ALA A 335 11.26 -16.70 13.76
N ARG A 336 10.54 -16.01 14.66
CA ARG A 336 10.56 -14.54 14.76
C ARG A 336 11.95 -14.01 15.14
N TRP A 337 12.62 -14.68 16.08
CA TRP A 337 13.97 -14.30 16.51
C TRP A 337 14.99 -14.38 15.37
N LEU A 338 14.92 -15.41 14.52
CA LEU A 338 15.81 -15.60 13.37
C LEU A 338 15.63 -14.51 12.30
N LEU A 339 14.43 -13.95 12.18
CA LEU A 339 14.09 -12.92 11.20
C LEU A 339 14.28 -11.48 11.71
N SER A 340 14.24 -11.29 13.03
CA SER A 340 14.43 -9.97 13.64
C SER A 340 15.90 -9.53 13.58
N SER A 341 16.16 -8.27 13.26
CA SER A 341 17.49 -7.63 13.36
C SER A 341 17.63 -6.71 14.57
N ASP A 342 16.55 -6.51 15.34
CA ASP A 342 16.53 -5.60 16.50
C ASP A 342 17.02 -6.34 17.77
N PRO A 343 18.09 -5.86 18.43
CA PRO A 343 18.60 -6.45 19.67
C PRO A 343 17.60 -6.41 20.84
N ILE A 344 16.67 -5.44 20.88
CA ILE A 344 15.67 -5.34 21.95
C ILE A 344 14.60 -6.41 21.75
N GLU A 345 14.01 -6.48 20.56
CA GLU A 345 13.03 -7.51 20.20
C GLU A 345 13.59 -8.93 20.40
N ARG A 346 14.85 -9.16 20.01
CA ARG A 346 15.53 -10.45 20.24
C ARG A 346 15.65 -10.80 21.72
N ARG A 347 15.94 -9.83 22.59
CA ARG A 347 16.03 -10.02 24.05
C ARG A 347 14.66 -10.35 24.64
N ASP A 348 13.62 -9.64 24.22
CA ASP A 348 12.25 -9.86 24.71
C ASP A 348 11.74 -11.25 24.34
N ILE A 349 12.03 -11.71 23.11
CA ILE A 349 11.72 -13.06 22.66
C ILE A 349 12.43 -14.12 23.52
N ILE A 350 13.72 -13.92 23.86
CA ILE A 350 14.45 -14.83 24.76
C ILE A 350 13.76 -14.92 26.12
N LEU A 351 13.40 -13.78 26.72
CA LEU A 351 12.72 -13.73 28.02
C LEU A 351 11.35 -14.44 27.98
N GLN A 352 10.60 -14.27 26.89
CA GLN A 352 9.30 -14.94 26.70
C GLN A 352 9.46 -16.48 26.62
N CYS A 353 10.44 -16.96 25.85
CA CYS A 353 10.74 -18.39 25.74
C CYS A 353 11.17 -18.97 27.09
N GLU A 354 12.06 -18.28 27.83
CA GLU A 354 12.48 -18.71 29.17
C GLU A 354 11.34 -18.76 30.18
N GLY A 355 10.44 -17.77 30.14
CA GLY A 355 9.22 -17.76 30.96
C GLY A 355 8.35 -18.99 30.69
N THR A 356 8.13 -19.30 29.41
CA THR A 356 7.37 -20.48 28.98
C THR A 356 8.01 -21.79 29.43
N ILE A 357 9.33 -21.91 29.31
CA ILE A 357 10.09 -23.09 29.77
C ILE A 357 9.97 -23.26 31.30
N LYS A 358 10.08 -22.17 32.07
CA LYS A 358 9.94 -22.21 33.53
C LYS A 358 8.54 -22.66 33.94
N GLU A 359 7.50 -22.12 33.30
CA GLU A 359 6.09 -22.47 33.54
C GLU A 359 5.82 -23.97 33.30
N VAL A 360 6.31 -24.50 32.16
CA VAL A 360 6.15 -25.92 31.82
C VAL A 360 6.94 -26.81 32.78
N ASN A 361 8.18 -26.46 33.13
CA ASN A 361 8.97 -27.22 34.09
C ASN A 361 8.33 -27.25 35.47
N ALA A 362 7.79 -26.12 35.94
CA ALA A 362 7.06 -26.06 37.20
C ALA A 362 5.82 -26.96 37.16
N SER A 363 5.07 -26.92 36.04
CA SER A 363 3.88 -27.74 35.82
C SER A 363 4.17 -29.25 35.78
N VAL A 364 5.25 -29.65 35.11
CA VAL A 364 5.71 -31.06 35.07
C VAL A 364 6.17 -31.51 36.45
N LYS A 365 6.85 -30.65 37.21
CA LYS A 365 7.31 -30.97 38.57
C LYS A 365 6.17 -31.10 39.57
N SER A 366 5.14 -30.24 39.47
CA SER A 366 4.01 -30.24 40.41
C SER A 366 2.95 -31.28 40.07
N MET A 367 2.65 -31.47 38.78
CA MET A 367 1.54 -32.33 38.35
C MET A 367 1.99 -33.68 37.82
N GLY A 368 3.26 -33.87 37.42
CA GLY A 368 3.78 -35.13 36.89
C GLY A 368 3.31 -35.47 35.47
N VAL A 369 3.91 -36.53 34.89
CA VAL A 369 3.59 -37.03 33.54
C VAL A 369 3.40 -38.54 33.61
N TYR A 370 2.20 -39.02 33.26
CA TYR A 370 1.79 -40.40 33.56
C TYR A 370 1.24 -41.15 32.33
N SER A 371 0.66 -40.46 31.35
CA SER A 371 0.19 -41.09 30.11
C SER A 371 1.25 -41.10 29.00
N ALA A 372 1.13 -42.03 28.05
CA ALA A 372 2.01 -42.06 26.86
C ALA A 372 1.87 -40.79 26.00
N GLU A 373 0.66 -40.24 25.89
CA GLU A 373 0.38 -38.99 25.19
C GLU A 373 1.08 -37.80 25.87
N GLN A 374 1.05 -37.72 27.20
CA GLN A 374 1.75 -36.68 27.97
C GLN A 374 3.27 -36.81 27.82
N ARG A 375 3.82 -38.04 27.83
CA ARG A 375 5.27 -38.27 27.59
C ARG A 375 5.68 -37.83 26.19
N HIS A 376 4.87 -38.14 25.18
CA HIS A 376 5.13 -37.72 23.81
C HIS A 376 5.05 -36.19 23.67
N ALA A 377 4.01 -35.56 24.20
CA ALA A 377 3.86 -34.10 24.18
C ALA A 377 5.01 -33.39 24.94
N LEU A 378 5.46 -33.95 26.06
CA LEU A 378 6.63 -33.45 26.77
C LEU A 378 7.91 -33.63 25.95
N SER A 379 8.08 -34.75 25.22
CA SER A 379 9.21 -34.94 24.31
C SER A 379 9.27 -33.86 23.23
N VAL A 380 8.14 -33.59 22.57
CA VAL A 380 8.04 -32.53 21.56
C VAL A 380 8.36 -31.15 22.16
N PHE A 381 7.88 -30.86 23.38
CA PHE A 381 8.24 -29.64 24.07
C PHE A 381 9.75 -29.53 24.36
N ARG A 382 10.39 -30.64 24.77
CA ARG A 382 11.84 -30.67 25.03
C ARG A 382 12.66 -30.48 23.75
N GLU A 383 12.18 -30.99 22.62
CA GLU A 383 12.80 -30.74 21.31
C GLU A 383 12.74 -29.25 20.94
N ALA A 384 11.58 -28.60 21.12
CA ALA A 384 11.43 -27.16 20.90
C ALA A 384 12.33 -26.33 21.85
N GLU A 385 12.41 -26.70 23.13
CA GLU A 385 13.32 -26.09 24.10
C GLU A 385 14.79 -26.22 23.66
N GLN A 386 15.20 -27.41 23.22
CA GLN A 386 16.56 -27.66 22.76
C GLN A 386 16.88 -26.85 21.50
N TYR A 387 15.93 -26.75 20.57
CA TYR A 387 16.06 -25.93 19.37
C TYR A 387 16.20 -24.44 19.70
N PHE A 388 15.40 -23.92 20.62
CA PHE A 388 15.53 -22.56 21.14
C PHE A 388 16.93 -22.31 21.73
N ARG A 389 17.41 -23.17 22.64
CA ARG A 389 18.72 -23.02 23.27
C ARG A 389 19.87 -23.01 22.25
N LYS A 390 19.78 -23.86 21.22
CA LYS A 390 20.81 -23.97 20.17
C LYS A 390 20.91 -22.73 19.28
N ASN A 391 19.78 -22.08 19.00
CA ASN A 391 19.72 -20.99 18.02
C ASN A 391 19.75 -19.60 18.66
N CYS A 392 19.08 -19.41 19.80
CA CYS A 392 18.84 -18.09 20.39
C CYS A 392 19.75 -17.75 21.58
N GLN A 393 20.39 -18.75 22.22
CA GLN A 393 21.27 -18.57 23.39
C GLN A 393 22.75 -18.87 23.08
N LYS A 394 23.21 -18.52 21.88
CA LYS A 394 24.64 -18.63 21.55
C LYS A 394 25.52 -17.65 22.31
#